data_AF-A0A920PHV8-F1
#
_entry.id   AF-A0A920PHV8-F1
#
_cell.length_a   1.000
_cell.length_b   1.000
_cell.length_c   1.000
_cell.angle_alpha   90.00
_cell.angle_beta   90.00
_cell.angle_gamma   90.00
#
_symmetry.space_group_name_H-M   'P 1'
#
loop_
_entity.id
_entity.type
_entity.pdbx_description
1 polymer ?
#
loop_
_entity_poly.entity_id
_entity_poly.type
_entity_poly.pdbx_seq_one_letter_code
_entity_poly.pdbx_strand_id
1 'polypeptide(L)'
;MFKSIDYKRFFISFFLISTFVGVTLVNLDTASNLFNNTQSFIANNFGWLIVLCANGFLIFCIWMAISRFGEIRLGGTDAKPEFNFINWIAMLFSAGLGIGVIFYSVAEPVSHLSSSALFEEGVSFNERATLSMNLTFLHWGFHAWAIYGVVGLCFAYFAFN
;
A
#
# COMPACT_ATOMS: atom_id res chain seq x y z
N MET A 1 -1.11 29.91 14.19
CA MET A 1 -1.41 28.86 13.20
C MET A 1 -0.45 28.89 12.01
N PHE A 2 -0.11 30.03 11.40
CA PHE A 2 0.75 30.08 10.19
C PHE A 2 2.26 30.24 10.43
N LYS A 3 2.73 30.41 11.67
CA LYS A 3 4.17 30.66 11.97
C LYS A 3 5.07 29.44 11.80
N SER A 4 4.54 28.23 11.69
CA SER A 4 5.30 26.98 11.55
C SER A 4 5.25 26.39 10.14
N ILE A 5 4.72 27.12 9.15
CA ILE A 5 4.64 26.62 7.77
C ILE A 5 5.96 26.87 7.06
N ASP A 6 6.56 25.80 6.52
CA ASP A 6 7.59 25.94 5.50
C ASP A 6 6.93 26.39 4.20
N TYR A 7 6.95 27.71 3.96
CA TYR A 7 6.30 28.33 2.83
C TYR A 7 6.79 27.78 1.49
N LYS A 8 8.07 27.39 1.37
CA LYS A 8 8.60 26.86 0.11
C LYS A 8 7.93 25.54 -0.23
N ARG A 9 7.89 24.60 0.72
CA ARG A 9 7.24 23.29 0.54
C ARG A 9 5.75 23.45 0.29
N PHE A 10 5.11 24.33 1.06
CA PHE A 10 3.68 24.58 0.93
C PHE A 10 3.30 25.08 -0.46
N PHE A 11 3.96 26.14 -0.95
CA PHE A 11 3.59 26.73 -2.25
C PHE A 11 3.97 25.85 -3.44
N ILE A 12 5.07 25.10 -3.36
CA ILE A 12 5.44 24.13 -4.41
C ILE A 12 4.36 23.05 -4.51
N SER A 13 3.98 22.42 -3.39
CA SER A 13 2.95 21.38 -3.40
C SER A 13 1.59 21.92 -3.84
N PHE A 14 1.21 23.11 -3.36
CA PHE A 14 -0.03 23.76 -3.76
C PHE A 14 -0.07 24.00 -5.27
N PHE A 15 0.98 24.59 -5.84
CA PHE A 15 1.02 24.88 -7.27
C PHE A 15 0.99 23.62 -8.12
N LEU A 16 1.73 22.56 -7.72
CA LEU A 16 1.73 21.29 -8.43
C LEU A 16 0.35 20.64 -8.43
N ILE A 17 -0.32 20.57 -7.26
CA ILE A 17 -1.64 19.97 -7.13
C ILE A 17 -2.69 20.78 -7.89
N SER A 18 -2.69 22.12 -7.73
CA SER A 18 -3.64 22.99 -8.42
C SER A 18 -3.47 22.94 -9.93
N THR A 19 -2.23 22.88 -10.43
CA THR A 19 -1.96 22.73 -11.87
C THR A 19 -2.44 21.38 -12.38
N PHE A 20 -2.14 20.29 -11.66
CA PHE A 20 -2.58 18.94 -12.02
C PHE A 20 -4.11 18.84 -12.12
N VAL A 21 -4.82 19.34 -11.10
CA VAL A 21 -6.29 19.37 -11.08
C VAL A 21 -6.81 20.28 -12.19
N GLY A 22 -6.25 21.47 -12.35
CA GLY A 22 -6.65 22.43 -13.37
C GLY A 22 -6.54 21.85 -14.79
N VAL A 23 -5.40 21.27 -15.14
CA VAL A 23 -5.18 20.64 -16.45
C VAL A 23 -6.15 19.49 -16.70
N THR A 24 -6.39 18.65 -15.68
CA THR A 24 -7.32 17.52 -15.79
C THR A 24 -8.75 17.99 -16.09
N LEU A 25 -9.21 19.06 -15.43
CA LEU A 25 -10.57 19.58 -15.58
C LEU A 25 -10.83 20.29 -16.91
N VAL A 26 -9.78 20.77 -17.61
CA VAL A 26 -9.95 21.41 -18.92
C VAL A 26 -10.39 20.40 -19.99
N ASN A 27 -9.84 19.18 -19.97
CA ASN A 27 -10.19 18.14 -20.94
C ASN A 27 -10.05 16.75 -20.32
N LEU A 28 -11.18 16.22 -19.85
CA LEU A 28 -11.26 14.94 -19.14
C LEU A 28 -10.89 13.75 -20.03
N ASP A 29 -11.28 13.76 -21.31
CA ASP A 29 -11.02 12.66 -22.23
C ASP A 29 -9.52 12.51 -22.52
N THR A 30 -8.85 13.63 -22.77
CA THR A 30 -7.39 13.65 -23.01
C THR A 30 -6.64 13.22 -21.74
N ALA A 31 -7.07 13.69 -20.58
CA ALA A 31 -6.49 13.29 -19.30
C ALA A 31 -6.66 11.78 -19.05
N SER A 32 -7.86 11.24 -19.27
CA SER A 32 -8.14 9.80 -19.13
C SER A 32 -7.25 8.96 -20.06
N ASN A 33 -7.13 9.35 -21.33
CA ASN A 33 -6.26 8.66 -22.28
C ASN A 33 -4.79 8.71 -21.85
N LEU A 34 -4.31 9.86 -21.38
CA LEU A 34 -2.94 10.00 -20.87
C LEU A 34 -2.72 9.09 -19.66
N PHE A 35 -3.64 9.07 -18.70
CA PHE A 35 -3.53 8.26 -17.48
C PHE A 35 -3.55 6.76 -17.79
N ASN A 36 -4.47 6.30 -18.64
CA ASN A 36 -4.54 4.91 -19.06
C ASN A 36 -3.26 4.48 -19.80
N ASN A 37 -2.78 5.28 -20.75
CA ASN A 37 -1.55 4.99 -21.48
C ASN A 37 -0.33 4.94 -20.56
N THR A 38 -0.24 5.88 -19.60
CA THR A 38 0.85 5.92 -18.63
C THR A 38 0.79 4.72 -17.68
N GLN A 39 -0.40 4.40 -17.17
CA GLN A 39 -0.60 3.22 -16.32
C GLN A 39 -0.21 1.94 -17.06
N SER A 40 -0.70 1.74 -18.30
CA SER A 40 -0.35 0.58 -19.11
C SER A 40 1.15 0.53 -19.41
N PHE A 41 1.78 1.66 -19.71
CA PHE A 41 3.23 1.74 -19.91
C PHE A 41 4.00 1.28 -18.66
N ILE A 42 3.64 1.80 -17.48
CA ILE A 42 4.28 1.43 -16.23
C ILE A 42 4.04 -0.05 -15.91
N ALA A 43 2.80 -0.53 -16.04
CA ALA A 43 2.45 -1.92 -15.77
C ALA A 43 3.24 -2.89 -16.67
N ASN A 44 3.30 -2.60 -17.97
CA ASN A 44 3.95 -3.48 -18.95
C ASN A 44 5.48 -3.48 -18.85
N ASN A 45 6.11 -2.35 -18.51
CA ASN A 45 7.58 -2.24 -18.49
C ASN A 45 8.18 -2.39 -17.09
N PHE A 46 7.47 -1.97 -16.05
CA PHE A 46 7.95 -1.92 -14.66
C PHE A 46 7.12 -2.78 -13.70
N GLY A 47 6.09 -3.50 -14.17
CA GLY A 47 5.27 -4.37 -13.32
C GLY A 47 6.09 -5.44 -12.58
N TRP A 48 7.11 -6.00 -13.25
CA TRP A 48 8.03 -6.97 -12.63
C TRP A 48 8.78 -6.36 -11.43
N LEU A 49 9.16 -5.08 -11.50
CA LEU A 49 9.85 -4.38 -10.43
C LEU A 49 8.91 -4.16 -9.24
N ILE A 50 7.65 -3.81 -9.49
CA ILE A 50 6.62 -3.66 -8.44
C ILE A 50 6.44 -4.98 -7.69
N VAL A 51 6.30 -6.09 -8.42
CA VAL A 51 6.16 -7.44 -7.83
C VAL A 51 7.41 -7.83 -7.04
N LEU A 52 8.60 -7.55 -7.59
CA LEU A 52 9.87 -7.83 -6.91
C LEU A 52 10.01 -7.02 -5.62
N CYS A 53 9.68 -5.73 -5.65
CA CYS A 53 9.71 -4.86 -4.46
C CYS A 53 8.74 -5.33 -3.39
N ALA A 54 7.48 -5.65 -3.74
CA ALA A 54 6.49 -6.11 -2.77
C ALA A 54 6.94 -7.41 -2.06
N ASN A 55 7.44 -8.38 -2.83
CA ASN A 55 7.99 -9.62 -2.25
C ASN A 55 9.27 -9.36 -1.45
N GLY A 56 10.15 -8.49 -1.95
CA GLY A 56 11.39 -8.11 -1.29
C GLY A 56 11.15 -7.46 0.08
N PHE A 57 10.16 -6.56 0.19
CA PHE A 57 9.79 -5.96 1.47
C PHE A 57 9.21 -7.00 2.44
N LEU A 58 8.39 -7.93 1.97
CA LEU A 58 7.89 -9.01 2.81
C LEU A 58 9.02 -9.90 3.34
N ILE A 59 9.93 -10.34 2.46
CA ILE A 59 11.10 -11.14 2.84
C ILE A 59 11.97 -10.37 3.84
N PHE A 60 12.19 -9.07 3.60
CA PHE A 60 12.95 -8.22 4.50
C PHE A 60 12.30 -8.10 5.88
N CYS A 61 10.98 -7.89 5.96
CA CYS A 61 10.25 -7.86 7.24
C CYS A 61 10.37 -9.18 7.99
N ILE A 62 10.21 -10.31 7.30
CA ILE A 62 10.37 -11.65 7.89
C ILE A 62 11.80 -11.83 8.40
N TRP A 63 12.79 -11.48 7.59
CA TRP A 63 14.20 -11.55 7.98
C TRP A 63 14.52 -10.67 9.19
N MET A 64 14.01 -9.44 9.23
CA MET A 64 14.15 -8.56 10.40
C MET A 64 13.53 -9.19 11.65
N ALA A 65 12.35 -9.79 11.53
CA ALA A 65 11.65 -10.40 12.66
C ALA A 65 12.36 -11.63 13.24
N ILE A 66 13.00 -12.46 12.41
CA ILE A 66 13.67 -13.70 12.86
C ILE A 66 15.17 -13.55 13.11
N SER A 67 15.79 -12.49 12.58
CA SER A 67 17.22 -12.23 12.77
C SER A 67 17.50 -11.56 14.11
N ARG A 68 18.78 -11.45 14.46
CA ARG A 68 19.27 -10.68 15.62
C ARG A 68 18.78 -9.22 15.66
N PHE A 69 18.37 -8.66 14.52
CA PHE A 69 17.89 -7.28 14.47
C PHE A 69 16.48 -7.13 15.05
N GLY A 70 15.69 -8.21 15.09
CA GLY A 70 14.37 -8.22 15.72
C GLY A 70 14.40 -8.08 17.25
N GLU A 71 15.56 -8.30 17.87
CA GLU A 71 15.77 -8.10 19.31
C GLU A 71 16.04 -6.64 19.68
N ILE A 72 16.32 -5.78 18.69
CA ILE A 72 16.58 -4.36 18.92
C ILE A 72 15.28 -3.67 19.31
N ARG A 73 15.26 -3.11 20.53
CA ARG A 73 14.14 -2.29 21.00
C ARG A 73 14.20 -0.91 20.36
N LEU A 74 13.07 -0.46 19.82
CA LEU A 74 12.93 0.89 19.29
C LEU A 74 12.74 1.88 20.45
N GLY A 75 13.69 2.79 20.67
CA GLY A 75 13.70 3.71 21.82
C GLY A 75 14.88 3.54 22.77
N GLY A 76 15.82 2.64 22.46
CA GLY A 76 16.96 2.30 23.32
C GLY A 76 16.75 1.07 24.21
N THR A 77 17.80 0.67 24.94
CA THR A 77 17.88 -0.59 25.69
C THR A 77 16.81 -0.74 26.77
N ASP A 78 16.48 0.36 27.45
CA ASP A 78 15.54 0.40 28.58
C ASP A 78 14.14 0.88 28.18
N ALA A 79 13.89 1.06 26.88
CA ALA A 79 12.59 1.48 26.38
C ALA A 79 11.50 0.48 26.78
N LYS A 80 10.37 1.02 27.20
CA LYS A 80 9.15 0.27 27.50
C LYS A 80 8.04 0.72 26.54
N PRO A 81 7.16 -0.19 26.09
CA PRO A 81 6.03 0.19 25.26
C PRO A 81 5.16 1.25 25.97
N GLU A 82 4.88 2.36 25.30
CA GLU A 82 3.96 3.39 25.81
C GLU A 82 2.52 2.86 25.90
N PHE A 83 2.16 1.96 24.97
CA PHE A 83 0.86 1.32 24.90
C PHE A 83 0.98 -0.17 25.21
N ASN A 84 0.00 -0.71 25.93
CA ASN A 84 -0.09 -2.16 26.08
C ASN A 84 -0.37 -2.83 24.71
N PHE A 85 -0.11 -4.12 24.63
CA PHE A 85 -0.17 -4.86 23.37
C PHE A 85 -1.54 -4.81 22.68
N ILE A 86 -2.64 -4.94 23.44
CA ILE A 86 -4.00 -4.93 22.88
C ILE A 86 -4.33 -3.55 22.30
N ASN A 87 -3.99 -2.48 23.02
CA ASN A 87 -4.21 -1.12 22.56
C ASN A 87 -3.36 -0.81 21.32
N TRP A 88 -2.12 -1.30 21.27
CA TRP A 88 -1.26 -1.14 20.08
C TRP A 88 -1.85 -1.82 18.84
N ILE A 89 -2.32 -3.07 18.98
CA ILE A 89 -3.02 -3.77 17.89
C ILE A 89 -4.29 -3.02 17.46
N ALA A 90 -5.09 -2.53 18.41
CA ALA A 90 -6.30 -1.77 18.10
C ALA A 90 -6.00 -0.49 17.29
N MET A 91 -4.91 0.22 17.64
CA MET A 91 -4.47 1.40 16.88
C MET A 91 -4.04 1.05 15.46
N LEU A 92 -3.35 -0.07 15.25
CA LEU A 92 -2.98 -0.53 13.90
C LEU A 92 -4.19 -0.79 13.02
N PHE A 93 -5.23 -1.46 13.55
CA PHE A 93 -6.47 -1.68 12.80
C PHE A 93 -7.24 -0.37 12.57
N SER A 94 -7.26 0.53 13.55
CA SER A 94 -7.91 1.84 13.37
C SER A 94 -7.21 2.69 12.29
N ALA A 95 -5.90 2.56 12.12
CA ALA A 95 -5.15 3.26 11.08
C ALA A 95 -5.26 2.58 9.71
N GLY A 96 -5.33 1.24 9.67
CA GLY A 96 -5.28 0.44 8.44
C GLY A 96 -6.64 0.13 7.79
N LEU A 97 -7.74 0.10 8.55
CA LEU A 97 -9.08 -0.18 8.01
C LEU A 97 -9.66 1.07 7.34
N GLY A 98 -9.12 1.41 6.18
CA GLY A 98 -9.58 2.54 5.37
C GLY A 98 -10.78 2.22 4.48
N ILE A 99 -11.24 3.24 3.75
CA ILE A 99 -12.30 3.12 2.72
C ILE A 99 -12.00 2.03 1.68
N GLY A 100 -10.72 1.74 1.43
CA GLY A 100 -10.28 0.71 0.51
C GLY A 100 -10.81 -0.68 0.88
N VAL A 101 -10.79 -1.05 2.16
CA VAL A 101 -11.31 -2.36 2.61
C VAL A 101 -12.82 -2.41 2.45
N ILE A 102 -13.53 -1.33 2.79
CA ILE A 102 -15.00 -1.29 2.65
C ILE A 102 -15.42 -1.44 1.19
N PHE A 103 -14.70 -0.80 0.25
CA PHE A 103 -15.02 -0.85 -1.16
C PHE A 103 -14.54 -2.16 -1.83
N TYR A 104 -13.27 -2.49 -1.69
CA TYR A 104 -12.63 -3.59 -2.42
C TYR A 104 -12.81 -4.96 -1.77
N SER A 105 -13.24 -5.06 -0.50
CA SER A 105 -13.54 -6.37 0.12
C SER A 105 -14.59 -7.17 -0.64
N VAL A 106 -15.51 -6.49 -1.34
CA VAL A 106 -16.50 -7.12 -2.21
C VAL A 106 -16.16 -6.91 -3.68
N ALA A 107 -15.81 -5.67 -4.06
CA ALA A 107 -15.65 -5.33 -5.47
C ALA A 107 -14.50 -6.11 -6.15
N GLU A 108 -13.38 -6.30 -5.46
CA GLU A 108 -12.20 -6.97 -6.02
C GLU A 108 -12.41 -8.47 -6.27
N PRO A 109 -12.84 -9.29 -5.28
CA PRO A 109 -13.05 -10.72 -5.53
C PRO A 109 -14.17 -10.98 -6.55
N VAL A 110 -15.21 -10.13 -6.58
CA VAL A 110 -16.27 -10.22 -7.60
C VAL A 110 -15.74 -9.87 -8.99
N SER A 111 -14.87 -8.85 -9.09
CA SER A 111 -14.22 -8.47 -10.35
C SER A 111 -13.25 -9.55 -10.83
N HIS A 112 -12.50 -10.19 -9.93
CA HIS A 112 -11.65 -11.32 -10.29
C HIS A 112 -12.52 -12.47 -10.82
N LEU A 113 -13.59 -12.82 -10.11
CA LEU A 113 -14.47 -13.94 -10.44
C LEU A 113 -15.08 -13.84 -11.84
N SER A 114 -15.33 -12.63 -12.34
CA SER A 114 -15.89 -12.36 -13.68
C SER A 114 -14.83 -12.11 -14.77
N SER A 115 -13.54 -12.09 -14.42
CA SER A 115 -12.45 -11.78 -15.35
C SER A 115 -12.17 -12.93 -16.32
N SER A 116 -12.36 -12.68 -17.62
CA SER A 116 -11.96 -13.60 -18.69
C SER A 116 -10.44 -13.65 -18.92
N ALA A 117 -9.69 -12.69 -18.40
CA ALA A 117 -8.22 -12.69 -18.49
C ALA A 117 -7.57 -13.59 -17.44
N LEU A 118 -8.27 -13.88 -16.33
CA LEU A 118 -7.78 -14.73 -15.24
C LEU A 118 -8.17 -16.21 -15.41
N PHE A 119 -9.21 -16.49 -16.19
CA PHE A 119 -9.79 -17.82 -16.29
C PHE A 119 -10.05 -18.23 -17.73
N GLU A 120 -9.64 -19.44 -18.08
CA GLU A 120 -9.99 -20.09 -19.34
C GLU A 120 -11.46 -20.55 -19.34
N GLU A 121 -12.02 -20.80 -20.52
CA GLU A 121 -13.36 -21.38 -20.65
C GLU A 121 -13.43 -22.78 -20.02
N GLY A 122 -14.51 -23.07 -19.29
CA GLY A 122 -14.75 -24.38 -18.69
C GLY A 122 -14.22 -24.57 -17.26
N VAL A 123 -13.48 -23.61 -16.70
CA VAL A 123 -13.05 -23.65 -15.29
C VAL A 123 -14.27 -23.63 -14.36
N SER A 124 -14.27 -24.52 -13.37
CA SER A 124 -15.41 -24.65 -12.45
C SER A 124 -15.59 -23.39 -11.60
N PHE A 125 -16.83 -23.09 -11.21
CA PHE A 125 -17.11 -21.93 -10.36
C PHE A 125 -16.29 -21.95 -9.05
N ASN A 126 -16.15 -23.12 -8.42
CA ASN A 126 -15.45 -23.27 -7.15
C ASN A 126 -13.95 -22.93 -7.27
N GLU A 127 -13.30 -23.35 -8.35
CA GLU A 127 -11.90 -23.01 -8.61
C GLU A 127 -11.73 -21.51 -8.86
N ARG A 128 -12.61 -20.91 -9.66
CA ARG A 128 -12.56 -19.46 -9.90
C ARG A 128 -12.77 -18.65 -8.62
N ALA A 129 -13.74 -19.05 -7.79
CA ALA A 129 -14.01 -18.39 -6.52
C ALA A 129 -12.80 -18.49 -5.57
N THR A 130 -12.17 -19.66 -5.49
CA THR A 130 -10.98 -19.87 -4.66
C THR A 130 -9.81 -18.99 -5.08
N LEU A 131 -9.48 -18.95 -6.38
CA LEU A 131 -8.38 -18.10 -6.86
C LEU A 131 -8.68 -16.61 -6.68
N SER A 132 -9.92 -16.19 -6.93
CA SER A 132 -10.35 -14.79 -6.77
C SER A 132 -10.16 -14.29 -5.33
N MET A 133 -10.51 -15.12 -4.35
CA MET A 133 -10.28 -14.84 -2.93
C MET A 133 -8.79 -14.84 -2.59
N ASN A 134 -8.01 -15.80 -3.10
CA ASN A 134 -6.57 -15.86 -2.85
C ASN A 134 -5.83 -14.63 -3.37
N LEU A 135 -6.19 -14.12 -4.56
CA LEU A 135 -5.62 -12.88 -5.10
C LEU A 135 -5.99 -11.67 -4.23
N THR A 136 -7.23 -11.60 -3.77
CA THR A 136 -7.66 -10.53 -2.86
C THR A 136 -6.88 -10.59 -1.55
N PHE A 137 -6.67 -11.79 -0.98
CA PHE A 137 -5.83 -11.96 0.22
C PHE A 137 -4.37 -11.64 -0.02
N LEU A 138 -3.85 -11.86 -1.22
CA LEU A 138 -2.50 -11.44 -1.58
C LEU A 138 -2.36 -9.91 -1.55
N HIS A 139 -3.32 -9.19 -2.13
CA HIS A 139 -3.30 -7.73 -2.20
C HIS A 139 -3.54 -7.04 -0.85
N TRP A 140 -4.41 -7.59 0.00
CA TRP A 140 -4.79 -7.00 1.29
C TRP A 140 -4.14 -7.68 2.50
N GLY A 141 -3.31 -8.69 2.27
CA GLY A 141 -2.60 -9.44 3.29
C GLY A 141 -1.19 -8.93 3.54
N PHE A 142 -0.26 -9.86 3.78
CA PHE A 142 1.08 -9.54 4.29
C PHE A 142 1.89 -8.60 3.40
N HIS A 143 1.74 -8.65 2.07
CA HIS A 143 2.51 -7.80 1.16
C HIS A 143 2.25 -6.31 1.36
N ALA A 144 0.98 -5.91 1.52
CA ALA A 144 0.63 -4.52 1.78
C ALA A 144 1.17 -4.04 3.15
N TRP A 145 1.01 -4.87 4.18
CA TRP A 145 1.48 -4.56 5.54
C TRP A 145 3.01 -4.53 5.64
N ALA A 146 3.73 -5.36 4.86
CA ALA A 146 5.18 -5.35 4.83
C ALA A 146 5.75 -4.02 4.34
N ILE A 147 5.15 -3.42 3.31
CA ILE A 147 5.56 -2.09 2.80
C ILE A 147 5.46 -1.04 3.92
N TYR A 148 4.34 -1.01 4.65
CA TYR A 148 4.18 -0.14 5.81
C TYR A 148 5.15 -0.47 6.94
N GLY A 149 5.38 -1.76 7.17
CA GLY A 149 6.33 -2.25 8.17
C GLY A 149 7.74 -1.74 7.93
N VAL A 150 8.25 -1.81 6.69
CA VAL A 150 9.58 -1.30 6.34
C VAL A 150 9.68 0.21 6.57
N VAL A 151 8.75 0.98 6.02
CA VAL A 151 8.77 2.45 6.16
C VAL A 151 8.60 2.88 7.62
N GLY A 152 7.67 2.24 8.34
CA GLY A 152 7.44 2.46 9.76
C GLY A 152 8.66 2.13 10.61
N LEU A 153 9.35 1.02 10.30
CA LEU A 153 10.59 0.64 10.97
C LEU A 153 11.71 1.66 10.71
N CYS A 154 11.86 2.15 9.48
CA CYS A 154 12.83 3.20 9.16
C CYS A 154 12.57 4.46 10.00
N PHE A 155 11.34 4.96 10.01
CA PHE A 155 11.03 6.16 10.79
C PHE A 155 11.19 5.93 12.29
N ALA A 156 10.68 4.82 12.81
CA ALA A 156 10.78 4.53 14.24
C ALA A 156 12.23 4.34 14.68
N TYR A 157 13.07 3.71 13.85
CA TYR A 157 14.48 3.56 14.17
C TYR A 157 15.18 4.92 14.28
N PHE A 158 15.11 5.75 13.23
CA PHE A 158 15.82 7.03 13.19
C PHE A 158 15.23 8.13 14.10
N ALA A 159 13.94 8.02 14.46
CA ALA A 159 13.32 8.98 15.36
C ALA A 159 13.60 8.66 16.84
N PHE A 160 13.74 7.37 17.19
CA PHE A 160 13.74 6.93 18.59
C PHE A 160 15.02 6.24 19.06
N ASN A 161 15.93 5.81 18.17
CA ASN A 161 17.23 5.22 18.54
C ASN A 161 18.38 6.12 18.09
#